data_AF-A0A536QR11-F1
#
_entry.id   AF-A0A536QR11-F1
#
_cell.length_a   1.000
_cell.length_b   1.000
_cell.length_c   1.000
_cell.angle_alpha   90.00
_cell.angle_beta   90.00
_cell.angle_gamma   90.00
#
_symmetry.space_group_name_H-M   'P 1'
#
loop_
_entity.id
_entity.type
_entity.pdbx_description
1 polymer ?
#
loop_
_entity_poly.entity_id
_entity_poly.type
_entity_poly.pdbx_seq_one_letter_code
_entity_poly.pdbx_strand_id
1 'polypeptide(L)'
;MRSRGARCGGAVLIALALTLVPTSASGENRVGAAGAAVFYTMVEGDNDPNQLVAHLGIGGPDAFREMLLWNPQLHNVYALTPGTRLRVPGIGPRPAFPAFETDYSKWKIIASHTSRFVGSPWERVTNIIVSANAVNNFFDNAAHPYIAPRDSLSLTYLLGEISTRTGYTWGKAIGFEDGELIEIPAIGGGICQLPSTVFPAAAKAGLDIVQRTSHAYFPYFYWGYPEGFGFDATVAPPWGPDLVIRNLYDHPVRLFARVDTNAQTLTIEVWAPPQLIPFHVEIDGPYLYAAGKYIPTEQAGWVWWSATAVVSQKVWLDGGMWNRPFWSTYKRDPHW
;
A
#
# COMPACT_ATOMS: atom_id res chain seq x y z
N MET A 1 -58.81 -20.56 22.69
CA MET A 1 -58.74 -20.31 24.15
C MET A 1 -57.58 -21.13 24.73
N ARG A 2 -56.86 -20.56 25.72
CA ARG A 2 -55.66 -21.04 26.45
C ARG A 2 -54.33 -20.72 25.75
N SER A 3 -53.73 -19.55 25.98
CA SER A 3 -52.98 -19.04 27.16
C SER A 3 -51.51 -19.46 27.16
N ARG A 4 -50.65 -18.48 26.84
CA ARG A 4 -49.19 -18.52 26.90
C ARG A 4 -48.72 -18.67 28.35
N GLY A 5 -47.87 -19.67 28.61
CA GLY A 5 -47.08 -19.78 29.84
C GLY A 5 -45.62 -19.51 29.53
N ALA A 6 -45.11 -18.37 30.00
CA ALA A 6 -43.68 -18.06 30.00
C ALA A 6 -42.99 -18.83 31.14
N ARG A 7 -41.89 -19.51 30.85
CA ARG A 7 -40.96 -20.04 31.85
C ARG A 7 -39.63 -19.32 31.70
N CYS A 8 -39.29 -18.50 32.70
CA CYS A 8 -37.95 -17.99 32.94
C CYS A 8 -37.04 -19.16 33.36
N GLY A 9 -36.02 -19.46 32.55
CA GLY A 9 -34.88 -20.28 32.95
C GLY A 9 -33.68 -19.37 33.18
N GLY A 10 -33.29 -19.18 34.44
CA GLY A 10 -32.05 -18.49 34.80
C GLY A 10 -30.86 -19.39 34.48
N ALA A 11 -29.96 -18.90 33.62
CA ALA A 11 -28.65 -19.51 33.40
C ALA A 11 -27.65 -18.90 34.38
N VAL A 12 -27.13 -19.74 35.27
CA VAL A 12 -26.05 -19.42 36.20
C VAL A 12 -24.74 -19.42 35.39
N LEU A 13 -24.17 -18.23 35.18
CA LEU A 13 -22.84 -18.04 34.60
C LEU A 13 -21.80 -18.23 35.71
N ILE A 14 -21.13 -19.38 35.73
CA ILE A 14 -19.91 -19.60 36.51
C ILE A 14 -18.76 -18.96 35.72
N ALA A 15 -18.37 -17.75 36.12
CA ALA A 15 -17.18 -17.08 35.60
C ALA A 15 -15.94 -17.68 36.28
N LEU A 16 -15.18 -18.49 35.55
CA LEU A 16 -13.85 -18.92 35.95
C LEU A 16 -12.87 -17.79 35.57
N ALA A 17 -12.59 -16.91 36.52
CA ALA A 17 -11.60 -15.85 36.37
C ALA A 17 -10.18 -16.46 36.38
N LEU A 18 -9.60 -16.70 35.21
CA LEU A 18 -8.14 -16.79 35.08
C LEU A 18 -7.60 -15.35 35.19
N THR A 19 -7.06 -15.02 36.36
CA THR A 19 -6.32 -13.78 36.58
C THR A 19 -5.00 -13.85 35.82
N LEU A 20 -5.00 -13.47 34.54
CA LEU A 20 -3.81 -12.94 33.90
C LEU A 20 -3.60 -11.55 34.48
N VAL A 21 -2.65 -11.43 35.41
CA VAL A 21 -2.15 -10.14 35.86
C VAL A 21 -1.60 -9.44 34.63
N PRO A 22 -2.15 -8.30 34.19
CA PRO A 22 -1.43 -7.46 33.25
C PRO A 22 -0.16 -7.01 33.98
N THR A 23 1.01 -7.41 33.50
CA THR A 23 2.25 -6.75 33.87
C THR A 23 2.09 -5.31 33.42
N SER A 24 1.69 -4.44 34.35
CA SER A 24 1.68 -3.01 34.15
C SER A 24 3.09 -2.62 33.74
N ALA A 25 3.25 -2.09 32.54
CA ALA A 25 4.42 -1.29 32.21
C ALA A 25 4.61 -0.28 33.33
N SER A 26 5.75 -0.33 34.00
CA SER A 26 6.10 0.65 35.03
C SER A 26 6.15 2.01 34.36
N GLY A 27 5.11 2.81 34.58
CA GLY A 27 5.08 4.20 34.17
C GLY A 27 6.06 5.00 35.01
N GLU A 28 7.35 4.91 34.72
CA GLU A 28 8.29 5.94 35.15
C GLU A 28 8.11 7.18 34.27
N ASN A 29 7.77 8.29 34.93
CA ASN A 29 7.71 9.67 34.45
C ASN A 29 6.50 10.10 33.60
N ARG A 30 5.31 10.05 34.21
CA ARG A 30 4.20 10.95 33.83
C ARG A 30 4.25 12.28 34.59
N VAL A 31 5.39 12.97 34.58
CA VAL A 31 5.47 14.38 34.99
C VAL A 31 6.42 15.12 34.05
N GLY A 32 5.86 15.69 32.99
CA GLY A 32 6.51 16.79 32.29
C GLY A 32 6.07 18.09 32.93
N ALA A 33 7.01 18.88 33.45
CA ALA A 33 6.77 20.30 33.69
C ALA A 33 6.29 20.93 32.38
N ALA A 34 5.33 21.86 32.48
CA ALA A 34 4.59 22.44 31.36
C ALA A 34 5.40 22.56 30.05
N GLY A 35 5.05 21.75 29.04
CA GLY A 35 5.59 21.84 27.68
C GLY A 35 6.73 20.88 27.30
N ALA A 36 7.25 20.05 28.22
CA ALA A 36 8.31 19.09 27.89
C ALA A 36 7.76 17.82 27.20
N ALA A 37 8.50 17.30 26.21
CA ALA A 37 8.15 16.08 25.50
C ALA A 37 8.23 14.83 26.40
N VAL A 38 7.25 13.95 26.28
CA VAL A 38 7.19 12.67 27.00
C VAL A 38 7.64 11.55 26.07
N PHE A 39 8.38 10.58 26.63
CA PHE A 39 8.90 9.44 25.89
C PHE A 39 8.39 8.12 26.44
N TYR A 40 8.13 7.18 25.54
CA TYR A 40 7.86 5.79 25.79
C TYR A 40 9.07 4.96 25.34
N THR A 41 9.50 4.02 26.16
CA THR A 41 10.58 3.09 25.82
C THR A 41 9.94 1.80 25.36
N MET A 42 10.24 1.40 24.12
CA MET A 42 9.71 0.16 23.54
C MET A 42 10.07 -1.07 24.37
N VAL A 43 9.14 -2.00 24.48
CA VAL A 43 9.30 -3.28 25.19
C VAL A 43 9.15 -4.46 24.22
N GLU A 44 9.39 -5.67 24.72
CA GLU A 44 9.13 -6.89 23.94
C GLU A 44 7.65 -6.97 23.53
N GLY A 45 7.39 -7.27 22.25
CA GLY A 45 6.04 -7.25 21.65
C GLY A 45 5.71 -6.00 20.83
N ASP A 46 6.43 -4.88 21.05
CA ASP A 46 6.21 -3.63 20.31
C ASP A 46 6.69 -3.66 18.83
N ASN A 47 7.16 -4.81 18.36
CA ASN A 47 7.42 -5.04 16.95
C ASN A 47 6.13 -5.18 16.12
N ASP A 48 4.97 -5.44 16.76
CA ASP A 48 3.67 -5.33 16.14
C ASP A 48 3.17 -3.86 16.19
N PRO A 49 2.90 -3.22 15.04
CA PRO A 49 2.39 -1.86 14.99
C PRO A 49 1.13 -1.59 15.82
N ASN A 50 0.20 -2.55 15.90
CA ASN A 50 -1.07 -2.37 16.62
C ASN A 50 -0.86 -2.43 18.13
N GLN A 51 0.01 -3.32 18.60
CA GLN A 51 0.41 -3.36 20.01
C GLN A 51 1.16 -2.09 20.41
N LEU A 52 2.09 -1.63 19.56
CA LEU A 52 2.85 -0.41 19.83
C LEU A 52 1.96 0.83 19.96
N VAL A 53 1.02 1.04 19.02
CA VAL A 53 0.08 2.17 19.12
C VAL A 53 -0.81 2.07 20.37
N ALA A 54 -1.22 0.86 20.76
CA ALA A 54 -1.98 0.64 21.98
C ALA A 54 -1.16 0.99 23.24
N HIS A 55 0.11 0.58 23.31
CA HIS A 55 1.00 0.92 24.43
C HIS A 55 1.33 2.42 24.49
N LEU A 56 1.45 3.09 23.34
CA LEU A 56 1.56 4.54 23.25
C LEU A 56 0.28 5.28 23.66
N GLY A 57 -0.83 4.56 23.83
CA GLY A 57 -2.13 5.14 24.21
C GLY A 57 -2.75 5.98 23.10
N ILE A 58 -2.38 5.74 21.84
CA ILE A 58 -2.90 6.44 20.67
C ILE A 58 -3.90 5.55 19.93
N GLY A 59 -5.07 6.11 19.64
CA GLY A 59 -6.18 5.40 18.98
C GLY A 59 -6.77 6.22 17.85
N GLY A 60 -7.71 5.61 17.13
CA GLY A 60 -8.35 6.19 15.95
C GLY A 60 -7.77 5.67 14.63
N PRO A 61 -8.38 6.06 13.50
CA PRO A 61 -8.05 5.50 12.19
C PRO A 61 -6.62 5.81 11.73
N ASP A 62 -6.02 6.90 12.22
CA ASP A 62 -4.69 7.37 11.82
C ASP A 62 -3.62 7.24 12.93
N ALA A 63 -3.85 6.40 13.95
CA ALA A 63 -2.96 6.29 15.11
C ALA A 63 -1.49 6.02 14.72
N PHE A 64 -1.27 5.16 13.73
CA PHE A 64 0.08 4.85 13.26
C PHE A 64 0.73 6.04 12.52
N ARG A 65 -0.03 6.80 11.73
CA ARG A 65 0.47 8.02 11.09
C ARG A 65 0.85 9.06 12.14
N GLU A 66 0.02 9.26 13.16
CA GLU A 66 0.35 10.13 14.29
C GLU A 66 1.63 9.66 14.99
N MET A 67 1.79 8.36 15.26
CA MET A 67 3.05 7.83 15.81
C MET A 67 4.26 8.27 14.99
N LEU A 68 4.20 8.11 13.66
CA LEU A 68 5.30 8.46 12.76
C LEU A 68 5.55 9.98 12.69
N LEU A 69 4.51 10.82 12.69
CA LEU A 69 4.65 12.28 12.70
C LEU A 69 5.38 12.80 13.95
N TRP A 70 5.17 12.13 15.08
CA TRP A 70 5.84 12.46 16.34
C TRP A 70 7.22 11.80 16.48
N ASN A 71 7.55 10.87 15.61
CA ASN A 71 8.79 10.10 15.61
C ASN A 71 9.41 10.05 14.20
N PRO A 72 9.85 11.20 13.65
CA PRO A 72 10.38 11.28 12.29
C PRO A 72 11.63 10.44 12.07
N GLN A 73 12.36 10.08 13.14
CA GLN A 73 13.49 9.17 13.08
C GLN A 73 13.11 7.73 12.68
N LEU A 74 11.83 7.38 12.66
CA LEU A 74 11.36 6.06 12.25
C LEU A 74 11.17 5.99 10.74
N HIS A 75 12.25 5.67 10.01
CA HIS A 75 12.15 5.24 8.61
C HIS A 75 11.93 3.72 8.53
N ASN A 76 12.54 2.93 9.43
CA ASN A 76 12.34 1.48 9.47
C ASN A 76 11.18 1.06 10.36
N VAL A 77 9.97 0.97 9.80
CA VAL A 77 8.80 0.54 10.59
C VAL A 77 8.70 -0.98 10.83
N TYR A 78 9.62 -1.78 10.26
CA TYR A 78 9.63 -3.24 10.40
C TYR A 78 10.80 -3.77 11.23
N ALA A 79 11.76 -2.93 11.60
CA ALA A 79 12.89 -3.28 12.47
C ALA A 79 12.84 -2.46 13.77
N LEU A 80 11.66 -2.35 14.37
CA LEU A 80 11.49 -1.67 15.64
C LEU A 80 12.07 -2.54 16.77
N THR A 81 12.95 -1.96 17.59
CA THR A 81 13.68 -2.71 18.61
C THR A 81 13.28 -2.28 20.03
N PRO A 82 13.10 -3.23 20.96
CA PRO A 82 12.94 -2.90 22.37
C PRO A 82 14.09 -2.01 22.88
N GLY A 83 13.77 -1.07 23.76
CA GLY A 83 14.70 -0.04 24.24
C GLY A 83 14.71 1.25 23.40
N THR A 84 14.16 1.24 22.19
CA THR A 84 13.99 2.46 21.38
C THR A 84 13.07 3.45 22.10
N ARG A 85 13.50 4.71 22.22
CA ARG A 85 12.71 5.77 22.85
C ARG A 85 11.88 6.51 21.80
N LEU A 86 10.57 6.45 21.94
CA LEU A 86 9.60 7.14 21.09
C LEU A 86 8.93 8.29 21.84
N ARG A 87 8.70 9.41 21.16
CA ARG A 87 7.84 10.48 21.69
C ARG A 87 6.40 10.02 21.71
N VAL A 88 5.71 10.30 22.81
CA VAL A 88 4.27 10.08 22.95
C VAL A 88 3.53 11.21 22.23
N PRO A 89 2.66 10.91 21.25
CA PRO A 89 1.88 11.93 20.58
C PRO A 89 1.00 12.76 21.51
N GLY A 90 0.83 14.03 21.17
CA GLY A 90 -0.07 14.95 21.86
C GLY A 90 0.54 15.75 23.03
N ILE A 91 1.80 15.49 23.41
CA ILE A 91 2.46 16.19 24.52
C ILE A 91 3.72 16.94 24.05
N GLY A 92 3.65 18.27 24.08
CA GLY A 92 4.73 19.16 23.63
C GLY A 92 4.61 19.53 22.14
N PRO A 93 5.60 20.25 21.58
CA PRO A 93 5.58 20.59 20.15
C PRO A 93 5.87 19.35 19.29
N ARG A 94 5.08 19.18 18.23
CA ARG A 94 5.32 18.16 17.20
C ARG A 94 6.67 18.46 16.51
N PRO A 95 7.53 17.45 16.29
CA PRO A 95 8.75 17.62 15.49
C PRO A 95 8.43 18.18 14.11
N ALA A 96 9.27 19.11 13.63
CA ALA A 96 9.17 19.65 12.29
C ALA A 96 9.91 18.76 11.28
N PHE A 97 9.35 18.62 10.09
CA PHE A 97 10.08 18.05 8.95
C PHE A 97 11.00 19.11 8.32
N PRO A 98 12.09 18.70 7.65
CA PRO A 98 12.95 19.60 6.90
C PRO A 98 12.17 20.43 5.88
N ALA A 99 12.60 21.68 5.67
CA ALA A 99 12.12 22.50 4.58
C ALA A 99 12.48 21.86 3.23
N PHE A 100 11.62 22.02 2.23
CA PHE A 100 11.81 21.46 0.89
C PHE A 100 11.55 22.50 -0.19
N GLU A 101 12.06 22.27 -1.40
CA GLU A 101 11.80 23.12 -2.56
C GLU A 101 10.32 23.03 -2.96
N THR A 102 9.60 24.15 -2.94
CA THR A 102 8.17 24.22 -3.26
C THR A 102 7.89 24.43 -4.74
N ASP A 103 8.90 24.81 -5.53
CA ASP A 103 8.82 24.82 -6.98
C ASP A 103 8.96 23.40 -7.55
N TYR A 104 7.82 22.77 -7.87
CA TYR A 104 7.77 21.42 -8.39
C TYR A 104 8.52 21.22 -9.72
N SER A 105 8.81 22.28 -10.47
CA SER A 105 9.60 22.19 -11.70
C SER A 105 11.07 21.82 -11.45
N LYS A 106 11.56 22.02 -10.23
CA LYS A 106 12.92 21.66 -9.80
C LYS A 106 13.00 20.29 -9.14
N TRP A 107 11.87 19.60 -8.99
CA TRP A 107 11.86 18.25 -8.43
C TRP A 107 12.52 17.28 -9.41
N LYS A 108 12.98 16.16 -8.88
CA LYS A 108 13.66 15.12 -9.65
C LYS A 108 12.90 13.80 -9.55
N ILE A 109 12.98 12.99 -10.60
CA ILE A 109 12.49 11.62 -10.58
C ILE A 109 13.43 10.78 -9.70
N ILE A 110 12.86 10.04 -8.75
CA ILE A 110 13.61 9.12 -7.88
C ILE A 110 13.38 7.65 -8.25
N ALA A 111 12.27 7.35 -8.93
CA ALA A 111 12.03 6.06 -9.58
C ALA A 111 10.95 6.19 -10.65
N SER A 112 10.89 5.20 -11.53
CA SER A 112 9.80 5.05 -12.48
C SER A 112 9.53 3.59 -12.84
N HIS A 113 8.34 3.35 -13.37
CA HIS A 113 7.98 2.07 -13.98
C HIS A 113 7.05 2.28 -15.16
N THR A 114 7.18 1.44 -16.17
CA THR A 114 6.37 1.49 -17.39
C THR A 114 5.70 0.13 -17.62
N SER A 115 4.39 0.17 -17.84
CA SER A 115 3.62 -0.96 -18.37
C SER A 115 3.15 -0.66 -19.79
N ARG A 116 2.67 -1.69 -20.48
CA ARG A 116 2.23 -1.62 -21.87
C ARG A 116 0.76 -1.96 -22.00
N PHE A 117 0.12 -1.49 -23.06
CA PHE A 117 -1.26 -1.82 -23.42
C PHE A 117 -1.37 -2.14 -24.91
N VAL A 118 -0.32 -2.79 -25.45
CA VAL A 118 -0.23 -3.12 -26.88
C VAL A 118 -1.42 -3.97 -27.31
N GLY A 119 -2.05 -3.59 -28.43
CA GLY A 119 -3.22 -4.29 -28.98
C GLY A 119 -4.50 -4.16 -28.16
N SER A 120 -4.54 -3.27 -27.16
CA SER A 120 -5.75 -3.06 -26.36
C SER A 120 -6.87 -2.38 -27.16
N PRO A 121 -8.13 -2.76 -26.91
CA PRO A 121 -9.28 -2.10 -27.52
C PRO A 121 -9.42 -0.67 -27.03
N TRP A 122 -10.07 0.19 -27.82
CA TRP A 122 -10.13 1.63 -27.57
C TRP A 122 -10.73 1.95 -26.20
N GLU A 123 -11.74 1.20 -25.75
CA GLU A 123 -12.43 1.42 -24.48
C GLU A 123 -11.45 1.31 -23.30
N ARG A 124 -10.61 0.26 -23.32
CA ARG A 124 -9.58 0.02 -22.31
C ARG A 124 -8.52 1.11 -22.33
N VAL A 125 -8.11 1.56 -23.52
CA VAL A 125 -7.15 2.66 -23.67
C VAL A 125 -7.71 3.95 -23.09
N THR A 126 -8.98 4.27 -23.34
CA THR A 126 -9.67 5.42 -22.73
C THR A 126 -9.67 5.33 -21.21
N ASN A 127 -10.02 4.17 -20.64
CA ASN A 127 -10.00 3.97 -19.19
C ASN A 127 -8.61 4.18 -18.57
N ILE A 128 -7.54 3.74 -19.27
CA ILE A 128 -6.15 3.98 -18.84
C ILE A 128 -5.83 5.47 -18.86
N ILE A 129 -6.16 6.17 -19.94
CA ILE A 129 -5.93 7.62 -20.06
C ILE A 129 -6.66 8.38 -18.96
N VAL A 130 -7.93 8.06 -18.71
CA VAL A 130 -8.74 8.71 -17.66
C VAL A 130 -8.12 8.45 -16.28
N SER A 131 -7.72 7.21 -15.99
CA SER A 131 -7.07 6.87 -14.71
C SER A 131 -5.72 7.56 -14.52
N ALA A 132 -4.92 7.73 -15.58
CA ALA A 132 -3.66 8.46 -15.54
C ALA A 132 -3.89 9.96 -15.31
N ASN A 133 -4.89 10.54 -15.98
CA ASN A 133 -5.29 11.93 -15.75
C ASN A 133 -5.79 12.14 -14.32
N ALA A 134 -6.49 11.18 -13.71
CA ALA A 134 -6.90 11.26 -12.31
C ALA A 134 -5.70 11.38 -11.37
N VAL A 135 -4.60 10.65 -11.61
CA VAL A 135 -3.35 10.81 -10.85
C VAL A 135 -2.80 12.23 -10.95
N ASN A 136 -2.67 12.77 -12.17
CA ASN A 136 -2.10 14.09 -12.36
C ASN A 136 -3.00 15.18 -11.75
N ASN A 137 -4.31 15.11 -12.01
CA ASN A 137 -5.30 16.04 -11.47
C ASN A 137 -5.32 16.04 -9.93
N PHE A 138 -5.09 14.88 -9.29
CA PHE A 138 -5.01 14.79 -7.83
C PHE A 138 -3.86 15.64 -7.28
N PHE A 139 -2.67 15.59 -7.90
CA PHE A 139 -1.49 16.34 -7.45
C PHE A 139 -1.45 17.81 -7.93
N ASP A 140 -2.20 18.15 -8.98
CA ASP A 140 -2.41 19.52 -9.42
C ASP A 140 -3.43 20.28 -8.55
N ASN A 141 -4.23 19.55 -7.77
CA ASN A 141 -5.13 20.15 -6.78
C ASN A 141 -4.34 20.67 -5.56
N ALA A 142 -4.53 21.94 -5.22
CA ALA A 142 -3.89 22.59 -4.06
C ALA A 142 -4.21 21.92 -2.71
N ALA A 143 -5.29 21.13 -2.62
CA ALA A 143 -5.62 20.34 -1.43
C ALA A 143 -4.74 19.10 -1.25
N HIS A 144 -4.22 18.55 -2.35
CA HIS A 144 -3.42 17.33 -2.34
C HIS A 144 -2.13 17.47 -3.15
N PRO A 145 -1.32 18.49 -2.88
CA PRO A 145 -0.15 18.77 -3.70
C PRO A 145 0.92 17.70 -3.56
N TYR A 146 0.92 16.81 -2.57
CA TYR A 146 1.92 15.76 -2.47
C TYR A 146 1.49 14.74 -1.43
N ILE A 147 2.15 13.58 -1.44
CA ILE A 147 2.13 12.66 -0.30
C ILE A 147 3.10 13.24 0.73
N ALA A 148 2.55 13.81 1.81
CA ALA A 148 3.35 14.43 2.85
C ALA A 148 4.26 13.41 3.56
N PRO A 149 5.32 13.85 4.25
CA PRO A 149 6.09 12.97 5.13
C PRO A 149 5.16 12.18 6.06
N ARG A 150 5.40 10.87 6.17
CA ARG A 150 4.63 9.91 6.99
C ARG A 150 3.17 9.72 6.56
N ASP A 151 2.76 10.27 5.42
CA ASP A 151 1.41 10.11 4.90
C ASP A 151 1.25 8.88 4.02
N SER A 152 0.00 8.43 3.90
CA SER A 152 -0.38 7.33 3.01
C SER A 152 -1.31 7.83 1.93
N LEU A 153 -1.25 7.20 0.75
CA LEU A 153 -2.11 7.47 -0.39
C LEU A 153 -2.82 6.18 -0.78
N SER A 154 -4.15 6.20 -0.69
CA SER A 154 -5.05 5.20 -1.25
C SER A 154 -5.30 5.52 -2.73
N LEU A 155 -5.13 4.53 -3.61
CA LEU A 155 -5.46 4.70 -5.03
C LEU A 155 -6.97 4.76 -5.25
N THR A 156 -7.76 4.07 -4.44
CA THR A 156 -9.22 4.23 -4.43
C THR A 156 -9.63 5.67 -4.14
N TYR A 157 -9.01 6.31 -3.13
CA TYR A 157 -9.26 7.73 -2.81
C TYR A 157 -8.82 8.66 -3.95
N LEU A 158 -7.62 8.43 -4.50
CA LEU A 158 -7.07 9.22 -5.60
C LEU A 158 -7.94 9.15 -6.86
N LEU A 159 -8.42 7.95 -7.21
CA LEU A 159 -9.21 7.73 -8.42
C LEU A 159 -10.63 8.32 -8.30
N GLY A 160 -11.19 8.33 -7.09
CA GLY A 160 -12.53 8.84 -6.85
C GLY A 160 -13.61 7.99 -7.55
N GLU A 161 -14.64 8.67 -8.07
CA GLU A 161 -15.77 8.01 -8.74
C GLU A 161 -15.34 7.40 -10.10
N ILE A 162 -15.55 6.10 -10.28
CA ILE A 162 -15.39 5.41 -11.57
C ILE A 162 -16.77 5.33 -12.24
N SER A 163 -17.05 6.24 -13.16
CA SER A 163 -18.31 6.25 -13.91
C SER A 163 -18.16 6.90 -15.29
N THR A 164 -19.19 6.78 -16.11
CA THR A 164 -19.23 7.47 -17.42
C THR A 164 -19.21 8.99 -17.28
N ARG A 165 -19.64 9.53 -16.13
CA ARG A 165 -19.58 10.97 -15.84
C ARG A 165 -18.16 11.46 -15.57
N THR A 166 -17.29 10.60 -15.03
CA THR A 166 -15.87 10.90 -14.82
C THR A 166 -15.00 10.51 -16.02
N GLY A 167 -15.62 10.16 -17.15
CA GLY A 167 -14.96 9.91 -18.43
C GLY A 167 -14.63 8.43 -18.70
N TYR A 168 -14.90 7.53 -17.76
CA TYR A 168 -14.67 6.10 -17.96
C TYR A 168 -15.68 5.49 -18.93
N THR A 169 -15.28 4.41 -19.58
CA THR A 169 -16.09 3.63 -20.52
C THR A 169 -16.28 2.21 -20.01
N TRP A 170 -17.23 1.48 -20.63
CA TRP A 170 -17.39 0.06 -20.39
C TRP A 170 -16.19 -0.72 -20.89
N GLY A 171 -15.73 -1.68 -20.10
CA GLY A 171 -14.72 -2.64 -20.47
C GLY A 171 -14.95 -3.96 -19.74
N LYS A 172 -13.90 -4.77 -19.65
CA LYS A 172 -13.92 -6.02 -18.91
C LYS A 172 -13.26 -5.86 -17.53
N ALA A 173 -13.86 -6.45 -16.52
CA ALA A 173 -13.28 -6.67 -15.21
C ALA A 173 -13.40 -8.15 -14.83
N ILE A 174 -12.62 -8.58 -13.85
CA ILE A 174 -12.76 -9.92 -13.28
C ILE A 174 -13.77 -9.81 -12.13
N GLY A 175 -14.90 -10.50 -12.28
CA GLY A 175 -15.94 -10.67 -11.27
C GLY A 175 -15.88 -12.04 -10.61
N PHE A 176 -16.84 -12.31 -9.74
CA PHE A 176 -17.01 -13.59 -9.06
C PHE A 176 -18.47 -14.02 -9.12
N GLU A 177 -18.74 -15.18 -9.72
CA GLU A 177 -20.08 -15.77 -9.84
C GLU A 177 -19.99 -17.27 -9.54
N ASP A 178 -20.89 -17.80 -8.70
CA ASP A 178 -20.97 -19.21 -8.32
C ASP A 178 -19.67 -19.89 -7.84
N GLY A 179 -18.77 -19.13 -7.21
CA GLY A 179 -17.49 -19.66 -6.73
C GLY A 179 -16.35 -19.54 -7.73
N GLU A 180 -16.63 -19.09 -8.95
CA GLU A 180 -15.69 -18.97 -10.05
C GLU A 180 -15.42 -17.51 -10.43
N LEU A 181 -14.22 -17.26 -10.97
CA LEU A 181 -13.85 -15.94 -11.46
C LEU A 181 -14.21 -15.86 -12.94
N ILE A 182 -15.02 -14.87 -13.28
CA ILE A 182 -15.55 -14.67 -14.64
C ILE A 182 -15.22 -13.28 -15.15
N GLU A 183 -15.10 -13.11 -16.47
CA GLU A 183 -15.07 -11.78 -17.07
C GLU A 183 -16.48 -11.16 -17.04
N ILE A 184 -16.63 -10.01 -16.40
CA ILE A 184 -17.88 -9.25 -16.37
C ILE A 184 -17.71 -7.89 -17.06
N PRO A 185 -18.74 -7.38 -17.73
CA PRO A 185 -18.77 -5.98 -18.15
C PRO A 185 -18.72 -5.06 -16.93
N ALA A 186 -17.81 -4.08 -16.94
CA ALA A 186 -17.70 -3.08 -15.88
C ALA A 186 -17.23 -1.73 -16.45
N ILE A 187 -17.75 -0.63 -15.90
CA ILE A 187 -17.21 0.71 -16.19
C ILE A 187 -15.81 0.82 -15.57
N GLY A 188 -14.86 1.36 -16.32
CA GLY A 188 -13.45 1.37 -15.90
C GLY A 188 -12.77 0.01 -16.09
N GLY A 189 -13.31 -0.88 -16.92
CA GLY A 189 -12.62 -2.14 -17.24
C GLY A 189 -11.18 -1.90 -17.73
N GLY A 190 -10.23 -2.60 -17.10
CA GLY A 190 -8.79 -2.49 -17.39
C GLY A 190 -8.00 -1.48 -16.54
N ILE A 191 -8.65 -0.70 -15.66
CA ILE A 191 -7.96 0.31 -14.82
C ILE A 191 -6.94 -0.30 -13.85
N CYS A 192 -6.99 -1.61 -13.57
CA CYS A 192 -5.97 -2.30 -12.77
C CYS A 192 -4.54 -2.18 -13.36
N GLN A 193 -4.39 -1.69 -14.59
CA GLN A 193 -3.08 -1.33 -15.12
C GLN A 193 -2.40 -0.24 -14.30
N LEU A 194 -3.19 0.73 -13.81
CA LEU A 194 -2.67 1.86 -13.06
C LEU A 194 -2.02 1.40 -11.74
N PRO A 195 -2.71 0.73 -10.79
CA PRO A 195 -2.08 0.21 -9.58
C PRO A 195 -0.92 -0.74 -9.89
N SER A 196 -1.04 -1.56 -10.94
CA SER A 196 0.05 -2.45 -11.35
C SER A 196 1.26 -1.71 -11.95
N THR A 197 1.14 -0.44 -12.33
CA THR A 197 2.27 0.41 -12.72
C THR A 197 2.77 1.28 -11.57
N VAL A 198 1.86 1.73 -10.68
CA VAL A 198 2.19 2.50 -9.48
C VAL A 198 2.94 1.64 -8.47
N PHE A 199 2.51 0.39 -8.22
CA PHE A 199 3.16 -0.52 -7.26
C PHE A 199 4.68 -0.66 -7.51
N PRO A 200 5.15 -1.08 -8.70
CA PRO A 200 6.58 -1.23 -8.92
C PRO A 200 7.32 0.11 -8.95
N ALA A 201 6.70 1.22 -9.39
CA ALA A 201 7.32 2.54 -9.33
C ALA A 201 7.53 3.01 -7.88
N ALA A 202 6.50 2.86 -7.03
CA ALA A 202 6.53 3.18 -5.61
C ALA A 202 7.52 2.27 -4.86
N ALA A 203 7.52 0.96 -5.16
CA ALA A 203 8.45 0.02 -4.56
C ALA A 203 9.92 0.38 -4.89
N LYS A 204 10.22 0.71 -6.17
CA LYS A 204 11.54 1.17 -6.60
C LYS A 204 11.95 2.51 -5.97
N ALA A 205 10.97 3.38 -5.68
CA ALA A 205 11.22 4.64 -4.97
C ALA A 205 11.47 4.46 -3.46
N GLY A 206 11.40 3.24 -2.93
CA GLY A 206 11.55 2.98 -1.50
C GLY A 206 10.34 3.38 -0.67
N LEU A 207 9.18 3.62 -1.31
CA LEU A 207 7.93 3.84 -0.61
C LEU A 207 7.44 2.52 -0.02
N ASP A 208 6.74 2.62 1.11
CA ASP A 208 6.18 1.46 1.78
C ASP A 208 4.85 1.07 1.14
N ILE A 209 4.69 -0.21 0.85
CA ILE A 209 3.46 -0.75 0.26
C ILE A 209 2.63 -1.33 1.41
N VAL A 210 1.69 -0.52 1.89
CA VAL A 210 0.85 -0.80 3.07
C VAL A 210 -0.21 -1.84 2.75
N GLN A 211 -0.87 -1.69 1.61
CA GLN A 211 -1.88 -2.62 1.11
C GLN A 211 -1.65 -2.88 -0.36
N ARG A 212 -1.68 -4.15 -0.74
CA ARG A 212 -1.66 -4.60 -2.13
C ARG A 212 -2.44 -5.89 -2.24
N THR A 213 -3.27 -6.00 -3.27
CA THR A 213 -3.90 -7.27 -3.68
C THR A 213 -3.50 -7.58 -5.11
N SER A 214 -2.95 -8.77 -5.37
CA SER A 214 -2.66 -9.24 -6.72
C SER A 214 -3.94 -9.65 -7.46
N HIS A 215 -3.86 -9.76 -8.78
CA HIS A 215 -4.89 -10.40 -9.58
C HIS A 215 -4.94 -11.90 -9.27
N ALA A 216 -6.11 -12.49 -9.50
CA ALA A 216 -6.28 -13.93 -9.44
C ALA A 216 -5.81 -14.64 -10.71
N TYR A 217 -5.77 -13.95 -11.85
CA TYR A 217 -5.20 -14.41 -13.12
C TYR A 217 -4.05 -13.49 -13.52
N PHE A 218 -3.00 -14.03 -14.13
CA PHE A 218 -1.86 -13.22 -14.53
C PHE A 218 -2.23 -12.26 -15.69
N PRO A 219 -2.09 -10.93 -15.53
CA PRO A 219 -2.49 -9.98 -16.55
C PRO A 219 -1.39 -9.79 -17.61
N TYR A 220 -1.21 -10.80 -18.47
CA TYR A 220 -0.13 -10.91 -19.46
C TYR A 220 0.01 -9.70 -20.41
N PHE A 221 -1.09 -9.00 -20.66
CA PHE A 221 -1.15 -7.85 -21.57
C PHE A 221 -0.46 -6.59 -21.02
N TYR A 222 -0.06 -6.56 -19.75
CA TYR A 222 0.62 -5.40 -19.16
C TYR A 222 2.14 -5.39 -19.35
N TRP A 223 2.80 -6.55 -19.32
CA TRP A 223 4.28 -6.66 -19.34
C TRP A 223 4.83 -7.59 -20.40
N GLY A 224 3.97 -8.23 -21.20
CA GLY A 224 4.40 -9.40 -21.96
C GLY A 224 4.49 -10.61 -21.04
N TYR A 225 4.88 -11.75 -21.61
CA TYR A 225 4.83 -13.01 -20.91
C TYR A 225 6.19 -13.72 -21.05
N PRO A 226 6.75 -14.32 -19.99
CA PRO A 226 6.33 -14.34 -18.57
C PRO A 226 6.88 -13.15 -17.75
N GLU A 227 7.19 -12.03 -18.38
CA GLU A 227 7.66 -10.82 -17.72
C GLU A 227 6.56 -10.23 -16.81
N GLY A 228 6.92 -9.68 -15.65
CA GLY A 228 5.94 -8.94 -14.84
C GLY A 228 5.15 -9.76 -13.80
N PHE A 229 5.27 -11.09 -13.75
CA PHE A 229 4.70 -11.90 -12.67
C PHE A 229 5.13 -11.33 -11.31
N GLY A 230 4.21 -11.16 -10.37
CA GLY A 230 4.49 -10.59 -9.06
C GLY A 230 4.55 -9.06 -9.00
N PHE A 231 4.44 -8.32 -10.11
CA PHE A 231 4.36 -6.85 -10.12
C PHE A 231 2.95 -6.27 -10.22
N ASP A 232 1.93 -7.11 -10.15
CA ASP A 232 0.55 -6.73 -10.40
C ASP A 232 -0.20 -6.29 -9.13
N ALA A 233 -0.97 -5.22 -9.21
CA ALA A 233 -1.82 -4.76 -8.13
C ALA A 233 -3.22 -4.43 -8.67
N THR A 234 -4.23 -4.62 -7.84
CA THR A 234 -5.63 -4.39 -8.21
C THR A 234 -6.18 -3.15 -7.50
N VAL A 235 -7.22 -2.56 -8.09
CA VAL A 235 -8.05 -1.53 -7.46
C VAL A 235 -9.48 -1.73 -7.93
N ALA A 236 -10.45 -1.65 -7.02
CA ALA A 236 -11.87 -1.68 -7.39
C ALA A 236 -12.69 -0.76 -6.45
N PRO A 237 -12.73 0.55 -6.73
CA PRO A 237 -13.50 1.50 -5.96
C PRO A 237 -15.01 1.19 -5.98
N PRO A 238 -15.77 1.55 -4.94
CA PRO A 238 -15.31 2.12 -3.68
C PRO A 238 -15.03 1.08 -2.58
N TRP A 239 -15.42 -0.19 -2.73
CA TRP A 239 -15.42 -1.18 -1.64
C TRP A 239 -14.57 -2.45 -1.90
N GLY A 240 -13.78 -2.47 -2.97
CA GLY A 240 -12.94 -3.61 -3.35
C GLY A 240 -11.47 -3.45 -2.97
N PRO A 241 -10.57 -4.19 -3.66
CA PRO A 241 -9.14 -4.06 -3.45
C PRO A 241 -8.65 -2.62 -3.61
N ASP A 242 -7.57 -2.29 -2.91
CA ASP A 242 -6.88 -1.03 -2.99
C ASP A 242 -5.36 -1.25 -3.00
N LEU A 243 -4.64 -0.29 -3.57
CA LEU A 243 -3.20 -0.13 -3.40
C LEU A 243 -3.00 1.09 -2.50
N VAL A 244 -2.46 0.85 -1.30
CA VAL A 244 -2.11 1.93 -0.37
C VAL A 244 -0.60 2.00 -0.26
N ILE A 245 -0.04 3.16 -0.59
CA ILE A 245 1.39 3.45 -0.48
C ILE A 245 1.64 4.47 0.62
N ARG A 246 2.78 4.39 1.31
CA ARG A 246 3.15 5.30 2.39
C ARG A 246 4.53 5.91 2.17
N ASN A 247 4.60 7.23 2.37
CA ASN A 247 5.82 8.00 2.31
C ASN A 247 6.56 7.95 3.64
N LEU A 248 7.65 7.19 3.71
CA LEU A 248 8.54 7.16 4.87
C LEU A 248 9.76 8.07 4.72
N TYR A 249 9.77 8.99 3.76
CA TYR A 249 10.77 10.05 3.73
C TYR A 249 10.37 11.20 4.65
N ASP A 250 11.38 11.98 5.05
CA ASP A 250 11.21 13.29 5.70
C ASP A 250 10.78 14.41 4.73
N HIS A 251 10.71 14.10 3.44
CA HIS A 251 10.35 15.02 2.38
C HIS A 251 9.12 14.52 1.63
N PRO A 252 8.31 15.42 1.06
CA PRO A 252 7.14 15.02 0.27
C PRO A 252 7.53 14.31 -1.03
N VAL A 253 6.62 13.49 -1.56
CA VAL A 253 6.74 12.86 -2.88
C VAL A 253 5.46 13.04 -3.69
N ARG A 254 5.57 12.99 -5.02
CA ARG A 254 4.44 13.05 -5.97
C ARG A 254 4.50 11.89 -6.95
N LEU A 255 3.35 11.48 -7.47
CA LEU A 255 3.29 10.61 -8.63
C LEU A 255 2.97 11.45 -9.86
N PHE A 256 3.56 11.10 -11.00
CA PHE A 256 3.21 11.64 -12.31
C PHE A 256 2.94 10.49 -13.27
N ALA A 257 1.81 10.55 -13.98
CA ALA A 257 1.39 9.53 -14.92
C ALA A 257 1.50 10.04 -16.36
N ARG A 258 2.23 9.31 -17.19
CA ARG A 258 2.41 9.61 -18.62
C ARG A 258 1.87 8.46 -19.46
N VAL A 259 0.92 8.77 -20.34
CA VAL A 259 0.40 7.83 -21.33
C VAL A 259 0.96 8.19 -22.70
N ASP A 260 1.52 7.20 -23.39
CA ASP A 260 1.93 7.31 -24.79
C ASP A 260 1.08 6.36 -25.62
N THR A 261 0.16 6.90 -26.41
CA THR A 261 -0.75 6.11 -27.24
C THR A 261 -0.08 5.54 -28.49
N ASN A 262 1.04 6.13 -28.94
CA ASN A 262 1.79 5.64 -30.09
C ASN A 262 2.67 4.44 -29.67
N ALA A 263 3.38 4.59 -28.57
CA ALA A 263 4.17 3.50 -27.97
C ALA A 263 3.30 2.48 -27.20
N GLN A 264 2.04 2.82 -26.95
CA GLN A 264 1.07 2.03 -26.18
C GLN A 264 1.58 1.71 -24.76
N THR A 265 2.04 2.75 -24.04
CA THR A 265 2.63 2.62 -22.70
C THR A 265 2.01 3.55 -21.67
N LEU A 266 1.96 3.08 -20.42
CA LEU A 266 1.67 3.88 -19.24
C LEU A 266 2.94 3.89 -18.38
N THR A 267 3.49 5.08 -18.10
CA THR A 267 4.61 5.29 -17.19
C THR A 267 4.13 5.99 -15.93
N ILE A 268 4.55 5.49 -14.77
CA ILE A 268 4.44 6.19 -13.49
C ILE A 268 5.84 6.61 -13.05
N GLU A 269 5.99 7.89 -12.73
CA GLU A 269 7.20 8.50 -12.19
C GLU A 269 6.94 8.94 -10.76
N VAL A 270 7.90 8.70 -9.88
CA VAL A 270 7.89 9.21 -8.51
C VAL A 270 8.83 10.39 -8.44
N TRP A 271 8.29 11.55 -8.12
CA TRP A 271 9.01 12.83 -8.05
C TRP A 271 9.23 13.26 -6.60
N ALA A 272 10.39 13.85 -6.34
CA ALA A 272 10.77 14.34 -5.02
C ALA A 272 11.58 15.64 -5.11
N PRO A 273 11.59 16.46 -4.05
CA PRO A 273 12.42 17.66 -4.01
C PRO A 273 13.91 17.30 -4.07
N PRO A 274 14.77 18.18 -4.59
CA PRO A 274 16.20 17.90 -4.79
C PRO A 274 16.94 17.56 -3.49
N GLN A 275 16.47 18.07 -2.35
CA GLN A 275 16.96 17.80 -1.00
C GLN A 275 16.74 16.34 -0.57
N LEU A 276 15.74 15.65 -1.13
CA LEU A 276 15.48 14.25 -0.82
C LEU A 276 16.65 13.40 -1.35
N ILE A 277 17.26 12.63 -0.47
CA ILE A 277 18.22 11.58 -0.79
C ILE A 277 17.44 10.26 -0.79
N PRO A 278 17.26 9.61 -1.95
CA PRO A 278 16.50 8.36 -2.02
C PRO A 278 17.16 7.28 -1.16
N PHE A 279 16.34 6.42 -0.57
CA PHE A 279 16.86 5.22 0.09
C PHE A 279 17.58 4.33 -0.93
N HIS A 280 18.52 3.53 -0.46
CA HIS A 280 19.04 2.46 -1.30
C HIS A 280 17.99 1.35 -1.38
N VAL A 281 17.56 1.00 -2.58
CA VAL A 281 16.49 0.04 -2.85
C VAL A 281 16.97 -1.00 -3.84
N GLU A 282 16.66 -2.26 -3.55
CA GLU A 282 16.82 -3.38 -4.47
C GLU A 282 15.46 -4.06 -4.62
N ILE A 283 15.08 -4.32 -5.87
CA ILE A 283 13.95 -5.19 -6.19
C ILE A 283 14.51 -6.56 -6.55
N ASP A 284 14.18 -7.54 -5.71
CA ASP A 284 14.63 -8.92 -5.84
C ASP A 284 13.50 -9.78 -6.43
N GLY A 285 13.81 -10.53 -7.49
CA GLY A 285 12.83 -11.17 -8.36
C GLY A 285 12.42 -10.31 -9.56
N PRO A 286 11.34 -10.67 -10.27
CA PRO A 286 10.32 -11.62 -9.83
C PRO A 286 10.75 -13.07 -10.02
N TYR A 287 10.30 -13.90 -9.08
CA TYR A 287 10.47 -15.35 -9.13
C TYR A 287 9.12 -16.05 -9.16
N LEU A 288 8.99 -17.10 -9.98
CA LEU A 288 7.98 -18.11 -9.74
C LEU A 288 8.43 -19.01 -8.60
N TYR A 289 7.49 -19.35 -7.74
CA TYR A 289 7.65 -20.25 -6.63
C TYR A 289 6.83 -21.52 -6.89
N ALA A 290 7.54 -22.62 -7.10
CA ALA A 290 6.94 -23.94 -7.33
C ALA A 290 7.76 -25.01 -6.59
N ALA A 291 7.09 -25.84 -5.80
CA ALA A 291 7.69 -26.96 -5.07
C ALA A 291 8.98 -26.57 -4.28
N GLY A 292 8.96 -25.41 -3.61
CA GLY A 292 10.08 -24.93 -2.80
C GLY A 292 11.24 -24.28 -3.58
N LYS A 293 11.11 -24.11 -4.90
CA LYS A 293 12.14 -23.50 -5.75
C LYS A 293 11.71 -22.14 -6.28
N TYR A 294 12.65 -21.20 -6.29
CA TYR A 294 12.54 -19.92 -6.98
C TYR A 294 13.10 -20.05 -8.40
N ILE A 295 12.28 -19.68 -9.38
CA ILE A 295 12.65 -19.69 -10.80
C ILE A 295 12.50 -18.25 -11.30
N PRO A 296 13.56 -17.57 -11.77
CA PRO A 296 13.44 -16.24 -12.39
C PRO A 296 12.37 -16.29 -13.47
N THR A 297 11.41 -15.36 -13.46
CA THR A 297 10.25 -15.49 -14.36
C THR A 297 10.67 -15.49 -15.83
N GLU A 298 11.69 -14.69 -16.18
CA GLU A 298 12.30 -14.63 -17.51
C GLU A 298 12.83 -16.01 -18.00
N GLN A 299 13.15 -16.92 -17.09
CA GLN A 299 13.67 -18.27 -17.38
C GLN A 299 12.58 -19.33 -17.37
N ALA A 300 11.37 -19.02 -16.88
CA ALA A 300 10.31 -19.99 -16.67
C ALA A 300 9.57 -20.39 -17.95
N GLY A 301 9.68 -19.60 -19.03
CA GLY A 301 8.93 -19.84 -20.27
C GLY A 301 7.42 -19.79 -20.05
N TRP A 302 6.66 -20.64 -20.78
CA TRP A 302 5.22 -20.79 -20.57
C TRP A 302 4.85 -21.61 -19.32
N VAL A 303 4.43 -20.89 -18.29
CA VAL A 303 3.56 -21.25 -17.17
C VAL A 303 2.12 -21.54 -17.65
N TRP A 304 1.79 -22.83 -17.80
CA TRP A 304 0.45 -23.32 -18.18
C TRP A 304 -0.44 -23.70 -16.99
N TRP A 305 0.05 -23.48 -15.77
CA TRP A 305 -0.57 -23.92 -14.52
C TRP A 305 -0.72 -22.77 -13.53
N SER A 306 -1.40 -23.01 -12.42
CA SER A 306 -1.50 -22.07 -11.30
C SER A 306 -0.11 -21.81 -10.71
N ALA A 307 0.35 -20.58 -10.71
CA ALA A 307 1.70 -20.22 -10.26
C ALA A 307 1.64 -19.22 -9.11
N THR A 308 2.55 -19.39 -8.16
CA THR A 308 2.82 -18.34 -7.17
C THR A 308 4.06 -17.59 -7.61
N ALA A 309 4.03 -16.27 -7.58
CA ALA A 309 5.18 -15.42 -7.84
C ALA A 309 5.52 -14.60 -6.59
N VAL A 310 6.78 -14.23 -6.44
CA VAL A 310 7.24 -13.30 -5.42
C VAL A 310 8.13 -12.24 -6.02
N VAL A 311 7.92 -11.00 -5.56
CA VAL A 311 8.86 -9.88 -5.72
C VAL A 311 9.15 -9.37 -4.33
N SER A 312 10.42 -9.18 -4.00
CA SER A 312 10.79 -8.61 -2.70
C SER A 312 11.39 -7.22 -2.86
N GLN A 313 10.90 -6.27 -2.06
CA GLN A 313 11.49 -4.95 -1.93
C GLN A 313 12.44 -4.96 -0.74
N LYS A 314 13.73 -4.76 -1.00
CA LYS A 314 14.74 -4.54 0.03
C LYS A 314 15.08 -3.06 0.08
N VAL A 315 15.07 -2.47 1.26
CA VAL A 315 15.41 -1.06 1.45
C VAL A 315 16.38 -0.95 2.61
N TRP A 316 17.48 -0.25 2.38
CA TRP A 316 18.49 0.03 3.39
C TRP A 316 18.29 1.45 3.90
N LEU A 317 18.06 1.57 5.20
CA LEU A 317 17.79 2.82 5.90
C LEU A 317 18.16 2.65 7.38
N ASP A 318 18.59 3.74 8.02
CA ASP A 318 18.96 3.79 9.44
C ASP A 318 19.96 2.70 9.90
N GLY A 319 20.88 2.27 9.03
CA GLY A 319 21.86 1.22 9.34
C GLY A 319 21.30 -0.21 9.34
N GLY A 320 20.02 -0.39 9.01
CA GLY A 320 19.37 -1.67 8.83
C GLY A 320 18.87 -1.89 7.40
N MET A 321 18.32 -3.08 7.17
CA MET A 321 17.62 -3.42 5.93
C MET A 321 16.28 -4.03 6.31
N TRP A 322 15.20 -3.55 5.71
CA TRP A 322 13.94 -4.29 5.71
C TRP A 322 13.80 -5.10 4.41
N ASN A 323 13.09 -6.22 4.46
CA ASN A 323 12.82 -7.05 3.29
C ASN A 323 11.33 -7.38 3.25
N ARG A 324 10.65 -6.89 2.21
CA ARG A 324 9.20 -6.99 2.04
C ARG A 324 8.87 -7.87 0.82
N PRO A 325 8.59 -9.17 1.03
CA PRO A 325 8.13 -10.04 -0.04
C PRO A 325 6.65 -9.76 -0.36
N PHE A 326 6.35 -9.61 -1.63
CA PHE A 326 4.99 -9.49 -2.17
C PHE A 326 4.67 -10.73 -2.99
N TRP A 327 3.73 -11.52 -2.50
CA TRP A 327 3.30 -12.75 -3.13
C TRP A 327 2.08 -12.51 -4.02
N SER A 328 2.12 -13.05 -5.23
CA SER A 328 0.96 -13.14 -6.12
C SER A 328 0.66 -14.60 -6.42
N THR A 329 -0.56 -15.06 -6.18
CA THR A 329 -0.98 -16.43 -6.52
C THR A 329 -1.98 -16.39 -7.66
N TYR A 330 -1.54 -16.89 -8.80
CA TYR A 330 -2.33 -16.96 -10.02
C TYR A 330 -2.95 -18.34 -10.17
N LYS A 331 -4.24 -18.36 -10.51
CA LYS A 331 -4.91 -19.55 -11.02
C LYS A 331 -4.60 -19.70 -12.50
N ARG A 332 -4.69 -20.94 -13.01
CA ARG A 332 -4.73 -21.17 -14.45
C ARG A 332 -5.89 -20.39 -15.05
N ASP A 333 -5.62 -19.57 -16.06
CA ASP A 333 -6.65 -18.88 -16.81
C ASP A 333 -7.41 -19.91 -17.67
N PRO A 334 -8.74 -20.05 -17.50
CA PRO A 334 -9.54 -21.04 -18.22
C PRO A 334 -9.64 -20.77 -19.73
N HIS A 335 -9.26 -19.57 -20.19
CA HIS A 335 -9.29 -19.20 -21.59
C HIS A 335 -8.02 -19.59 -22.36
N TRP A 336 -7.04 -20.24 -21.70
CA TRP A 336 -5.77 -20.69 -22.30
C TRP A 336 -5.42 -22.16 -22.02
#